data_AF-A0A8T0SXK8-F1
#
_entry.id   AF-A0A8T0SXK8-F1
#
_cell.length_a   1.000
_cell.length_b   1.000
_cell.length_c   1.000
_cell.angle_alpha   90.00
_cell.angle_beta   90.00
_cell.angle_gamma   90.00
#
_symmetry.space_group_name_H-M   'P 1'
#
loop_
_entity.id
_entity.type
_entity.pdbx_description
1 polymer ?
#
loop_
_entity_poly.entity_id
_entity_poly.type
_entity_poly.pdbx_seq_one_letter_code
_entity_poly.pdbx_strand_id
1 'polypeptide(L)'
;MVASRRFKPIEECCSEGRSEQTVAADLDGTLLISRSAFPYYLLVALEAGSVLRAVLLLLSVPFVYATYVFFSESLAISTLVYISVAGLKVRSIEMVARSVLPRFYAGDVHPESWRVFSSFGKRYIITASPRVMVEPFARAFLGADKVVGTELEVGKNGKATGFMVKPGVLVGDHKKQAVVRELGDAVPDVGMGDRETDFDFMSICKEAYLVTSRKKYSPVPRNQLLSPLILHDGRLVQRPTPLVALVTFLWMPFGFALALMRVYVNLPLPERIVYYTYKLMGIRLIVRGTPPPPPKKGHPGVLFVCNHRTVLDPIEVANYIQKTLSGQLGFECTTITRKEKYGILAGTDGRVPSMNKEKEKN
;
A
#
# COMPACT_ATOMS: atom_id res chain seq x y z
N MET A 1 23.74 24.05 24.65
CA MET A 1 23.65 25.04 23.55
C MET A 1 24.32 24.43 22.32
N VAL A 2 23.54 23.82 21.43
CA VAL A 2 24.07 23.26 20.17
C VAL A 2 24.10 24.39 19.16
N ALA A 3 25.30 24.70 18.64
CA ALA A 3 25.49 25.69 17.60
C ALA A 3 24.54 25.38 16.43
N SER A 4 23.77 26.39 16.01
CA SER A 4 22.88 26.35 14.85
C SER A 4 23.70 26.01 13.59
N ARG A 5 23.87 24.71 13.31
CA ARG A 5 24.37 24.22 12.03
C ARG A 5 23.27 24.49 11.01
N ARG A 6 23.35 25.65 10.34
CA ARG A 6 22.45 25.99 9.24
C ARG A 6 22.76 25.09 8.05
N PHE A 7 22.05 23.96 7.97
CA PHE A 7 21.99 23.16 6.75
C PHE A 7 21.33 23.98 5.63
N LYS A 8 21.84 23.83 4.40
CA LYS A 8 21.28 24.50 3.23
C LYS A 8 19.95 23.85 2.85
N PRO A 9 18.99 24.59 2.28
CA PRO A 9 17.74 23.99 1.77
C PRO A 9 18.02 23.07 0.57
N ILE A 10 17.24 22.00 0.42
CA ILE A 10 17.41 21.00 -0.66
C ILE A 10 17.34 21.58 -2.08
N GLU A 11 16.64 22.70 -2.24
CA GLU A 11 16.55 23.44 -3.50
C GLU A 11 17.90 23.96 -4.00
N GLU A 12 18.87 24.18 -3.10
CA GLU A 12 20.23 24.60 -3.45
C GLU A 12 21.15 23.41 -3.83
N CYS A 13 20.65 22.17 -3.76
CA CYS A 13 21.44 21.00 -4.13
C CYS A 13 21.47 20.79 -5.65
N CYS A 14 22.67 20.85 -6.22
CA CYS A 14 22.92 20.56 -7.63
C CYS A 14 22.82 19.05 -7.90
N SER A 15 22.01 18.69 -8.90
CA SER A 15 21.80 17.31 -9.36
C SER A 15 22.70 16.91 -10.54
N GLU A 16 23.57 17.80 -11.03
CA GLU A 16 24.46 17.52 -12.16
C GLU A 16 25.79 16.90 -11.67
N GLY A 17 26.32 15.92 -12.41
CA GLY A 17 27.62 15.31 -12.12
C GLY A 17 27.70 14.45 -10.86
N ARG A 18 26.56 14.00 -10.33
CA ARG A 18 26.47 13.23 -9.07
C ARG A 18 26.53 11.70 -9.25
N SER A 19 26.75 11.19 -10.47
CA SER A 19 26.67 9.75 -10.76
C SER A 19 27.69 8.89 -10.01
N GLU A 20 28.89 9.40 -9.74
CA GLU A 20 29.92 8.65 -9.00
C GLU A 20 29.84 8.86 -7.48
N GLN A 21 28.89 9.68 -7.02
CA GLN A 21 28.76 10.09 -5.63
C GLN A 21 27.72 9.24 -4.87
N THR A 22 27.83 9.30 -3.55
CA THR A 22 26.95 8.60 -2.61
C THR A 22 26.04 9.57 -1.88
N VAL A 23 24.74 9.31 -1.91
CA VAL A 23 23.73 10.04 -1.13
C VAL A 23 23.15 9.16 -0.03
N ALA A 24 22.94 9.75 1.14
CA ALA A 24 22.27 9.14 2.27
C ALA A 24 21.09 10.02 2.71
N ALA A 25 19.88 9.49 2.63
CA ALA A 25 18.67 10.26 2.87
C ALA A 25 17.76 9.60 3.92
N ASP A 26 17.13 10.40 4.77
CA ASP A 26 15.98 9.94 5.53
C ASP A 26 14.78 9.66 4.61
N LEU A 27 13.83 8.85 5.08
CA LEU A 27 12.61 8.54 4.33
C LEU A 27 11.45 9.50 4.67
N ASP A 28 11.04 9.54 5.94
CA ASP A 28 9.75 10.09 6.38
C ASP A 28 9.84 11.61 6.57
N GLY A 29 9.38 12.40 5.60
CA GLY A 29 9.53 13.86 5.61
C GLY A 29 10.68 14.37 4.74
N THR A 30 11.56 13.47 4.31
CA THR A 30 12.69 13.76 3.44
C THR A 30 12.43 13.27 2.02
N LEU A 31 12.45 11.95 1.77
CA LEU A 31 12.08 11.37 0.46
C LEU A 31 10.56 11.29 0.28
N LEU A 32 9.81 11.24 1.36
CA LEU A 32 8.36 11.34 1.39
C LEU A 32 7.94 12.73 1.87
N ILE A 33 6.84 13.25 1.33
CA ILE A 33 6.29 14.56 1.70
C ILE A 33 5.78 14.56 3.14
N SER A 34 5.10 13.49 3.56
CA SER A 34 4.57 13.41 4.90
C SER A 34 5.61 12.87 5.88
N ARG A 35 5.70 13.53 7.02
CA ARG A 35 6.50 13.11 8.17
C ARG A 35 5.81 12.04 9.05
N SER A 36 4.57 11.66 8.71
CA SER A 36 3.78 10.73 9.51
C SER A 36 3.92 9.31 8.98
N ALA A 37 4.54 8.44 9.77
CA ALA A 37 4.64 7.03 9.46
C ALA A 37 3.36 6.23 9.79
N PHE A 38 2.43 6.81 10.58
CA PHE A 38 1.17 6.17 11.00
C PHE A 38 0.40 5.47 9.87
N PRO A 39 0.19 6.09 8.68
CA PRO A 39 -0.59 5.46 7.62
C PRO A 39 -0.02 4.10 7.18
N TYR A 40 1.32 3.96 7.18
CA TYR A 40 1.99 2.74 6.76
C TYR A 40 1.89 1.63 7.81
N TYR A 41 2.02 1.98 9.09
CA TYR A 41 1.77 1.04 10.19
C TYR A 41 0.31 0.58 10.24
N LEU A 42 -0.64 1.47 9.97
CA LEU A 42 -2.06 1.14 9.93
C LEU A 42 -2.39 0.18 8.79
N LEU A 43 -1.77 0.37 7.62
CA LEU A 43 -1.91 -0.56 6.49
C LEU A 43 -1.38 -1.95 6.83
N VAL A 44 -0.22 -2.04 7.49
CA VAL A 44 0.31 -3.34 7.96
C VAL A 44 -0.62 -3.97 9.00
N ALA A 45 -1.09 -3.19 9.98
CA ALA A 45 -2.01 -3.66 11.01
C ALA A 45 -3.33 -4.20 10.41
N LEU A 46 -3.83 -3.57 9.35
CA LEU A 46 -5.08 -3.93 8.68
C LEU A 46 -4.94 -5.14 7.75
N GLU A 47 -3.90 -5.16 6.92
CA GLU A 47 -3.75 -6.14 5.82
C GLU A 47 -3.05 -7.42 6.28
N ALA A 48 -1.97 -7.30 7.07
CA ALA A 48 -1.28 -8.46 7.62
C ALA A 48 -1.91 -8.94 8.94
N GLY A 49 -2.63 -8.05 9.62
CA GLY A 49 -3.27 -8.30 10.90
C GLY A 49 -4.78 -8.44 10.80
N SER A 50 -5.49 -7.53 11.44
CA SER A 50 -6.95 -7.56 11.55
C SER A 50 -7.53 -6.14 11.63
N VAL A 51 -8.82 -6.00 11.31
CA VAL A 51 -9.54 -4.74 11.47
C VAL A 51 -9.48 -4.26 12.92
N LEU A 52 -9.61 -5.16 13.89
CA LEU A 52 -9.53 -4.84 15.31
C LEU A 52 -8.14 -4.30 15.70
N ARG A 53 -7.05 -4.88 15.17
CA ARG A 53 -5.70 -4.36 15.39
C ARG A 53 -5.54 -2.95 14.79
N ALA A 54 -6.08 -2.73 13.59
CA ALA A 54 -6.04 -1.42 12.94
C ALA A 54 -6.82 -0.35 13.74
N VAL A 55 -8.00 -0.70 14.26
CA VAL A 55 -8.79 0.16 15.15
C VAL A 55 -8.03 0.44 16.45
N LEU A 56 -7.41 -0.56 17.07
CA LEU A 56 -6.60 -0.40 18.27
C LEU A 56 -5.41 0.55 18.03
N LEU A 57 -4.73 0.43 16.88
CA LEU A 57 -3.68 1.37 16.48
C LEU A 57 -4.22 2.80 16.32
N LEU A 58 -5.38 2.97 15.68
CA LEU A 58 -6.01 4.27 15.54
C LEU A 58 -6.38 4.90 16.90
N LEU A 59 -6.93 4.12 17.82
CA LEU A 59 -7.26 4.58 19.18
C LEU A 59 -6.01 4.96 19.99
N SER A 60 -4.85 4.37 19.68
CA SER A 60 -3.58 4.71 20.32
C SER A 60 -2.98 6.05 19.84
N VAL A 61 -3.47 6.66 18.76
CA VAL A 61 -2.87 7.87 18.17
C VAL A 61 -2.70 9.03 19.14
N PRO A 62 -3.69 9.41 19.98
CA PRO A 62 -3.52 10.49 20.95
C PRO A 62 -2.42 10.17 21.98
N PHE A 63 -2.33 8.92 22.41
CA PHE A 63 -1.29 8.46 23.34
C PHE A 63 0.08 8.47 22.68
N VAL A 64 0.21 7.92 21.47
CA VAL A 64 1.47 7.94 20.70
C VAL A 64 1.95 9.37 20.44
N TYR A 65 1.03 10.28 20.12
CA TYR A 65 1.35 11.70 19.95
C TYR A 65 1.84 12.34 21.25
N ALA A 66 1.18 12.06 22.39
CA ALA A 66 1.65 12.51 23.70
C ALA A 66 3.04 11.94 24.03
N THR A 67 3.28 10.65 23.76
CA THR A 67 4.59 10.02 23.94
C THR A 67 5.66 10.68 23.07
N TYR A 68 5.33 11.01 21.82
CA TYR A 68 6.24 11.69 20.89
C TYR A 68 6.66 13.07 21.40
N VAL A 69 5.70 13.86 21.89
CA VAL A 69 5.93 15.24 22.34
C VAL A 69 6.60 15.30 23.72
N PHE A 70 6.15 14.48 24.68
CA PHE A 70 6.57 14.60 26.08
C PHE A 70 7.69 13.63 26.49
N PHE A 71 7.92 12.54 25.77
CA PHE A 71 8.85 11.49 26.19
C PHE A 71 9.97 11.26 25.17
N SER A 72 9.68 10.59 24.06
CA SER A 72 10.65 10.40 22.98
C SER A 72 10.01 9.90 21.69
N GLU A 73 10.63 10.27 20.57
CA GLU A 73 10.29 9.76 19.25
C GLU A 73 10.48 8.23 19.16
N SER A 74 11.56 7.70 19.75
CA SER A 74 11.85 6.26 19.76
C SER A 74 10.73 5.45 20.44
N LEU A 75 10.23 5.89 21.60
CA LEU A 75 9.12 5.21 22.29
C LEU A 75 7.80 5.29 21.52
N ALA A 76 7.52 6.44 20.88
CA ALA A 76 6.34 6.60 20.05
C ALA A 76 6.35 5.62 18.85
N ILE A 77 7.49 5.54 18.14
CA ILE A 77 7.67 4.59 17.03
C ILE A 77 7.62 3.14 17.53
N SER A 78 8.25 2.84 18.66
CA SER A 78 8.21 1.51 19.29
C SER A 78 6.76 1.07 19.58
N THR A 79 5.91 1.98 20.04
CA THR A 79 4.49 1.71 20.30
C THR A 79 3.72 1.42 19.01
N LEU A 80 3.96 2.20 17.96
CA LEU A 80 3.38 1.95 16.63
C LEU A 80 3.79 0.59 16.07
N VAL A 81 5.08 0.25 16.15
CA VAL A 81 5.62 -1.05 15.74
C VAL A 81 4.96 -2.17 16.53
N TYR A 82 4.96 -2.08 17.86
CA TYR A 82 4.39 -3.13 18.71
C TYR A 82 2.93 -3.42 18.35
N ILE A 83 2.08 -2.39 18.31
CA ILE A 83 0.67 -2.58 18.00
C ILE A 83 0.46 -3.14 16.58
N SER A 84 1.23 -2.64 15.60
CA SER A 84 1.04 -3.01 14.19
C SER A 84 1.54 -4.41 13.85
N VAL A 85 2.65 -4.88 14.43
CA VAL A 85 3.31 -6.13 14.01
C VAL A 85 3.38 -7.24 15.06
N ALA A 86 3.12 -6.96 16.36
CA ALA A 86 3.25 -7.98 17.40
C ALA A 86 2.40 -9.22 17.09
N GLY A 87 3.04 -10.38 17.08
CA GLY A 87 2.43 -11.68 16.82
C GLY A 87 2.14 -12.00 15.35
N LEU A 88 2.48 -11.11 14.41
CA LEU A 88 2.34 -11.36 12.97
C LEU A 88 3.51 -12.19 12.45
N LYS A 89 3.24 -13.07 11.47
CA LYS A 89 4.31 -13.76 10.73
C LYS A 89 5.08 -12.73 9.90
N VAL A 90 6.41 -12.78 9.95
CA VAL A 90 7.26 -11.84 9.19
C VAL A 90 6.93 -11.88 7.70
N ARG A 91 6.70 -13.08 7.14
CA ARG A 91 6.28 -13.26 5.74
C ARG A 91 5.00 -12.48 5.40
N SER A 92 4.04 -12.37 6.32
CA SER A 92 2.81 -11.60 6.10
C SER A 92 3.09 -10.10 6.05
N ILE A 93 3.98 -9.59 6.91
CA ILE A 93 4.42 -8.18 6.88
C ILE A 93 5.13 -7.90 5.56
N GLU A 94 6.03 -8.79 5.15
CA GLU A 94 6.79 -8.70 3.91
C GLU A 94 5.89 -8.71 2.66
N MET A 95 4.83 -9.52 2.67
CA MET A 95 3.81 -9.54 1.61
C MET A 95 3.11 -8.19 1.49
N VAL A 96 2.69 -7.59 2.61
CA VAL A 96 2.05 -6.25 2.61
C VAL A 96 3.04 -5.17 2.17
N ALA A 97 4.30 -5.27 2.58
CA ALA A 97 5.37 -4.36 2.17
C ALA A 97 5.65 -4.40 0.66
N ARG A 98 5.45 -5.55 0.01
CA ARG A 98 5.61 -5.71 -1.45
C ARG A 98 4.37 -5.36 -2.26
N SER A 99 3.18 -5.65 -1.74
CA SER A 99 1.94 -5.58 -2.52
C SER A 99 1.10 -4.33 -2.24
N VAL A 100 1.09 -3.83 -1.01
CA VAL A 100 0.19 -2.75 -0.58
C VAL A 100 0.94 -1.44 -0.38
N LEU A 101 2.01 -1.45 0.42
CA LEU A 101 2.73 -0.23 0.79
C LEU A 101 3.29 0.57 -0.40
N PRO A 102 3.83 -0.06 -1.48
CA PRO A 102 4.43 0.69 -2.57
C PRO A 102 3.46 1.66 -3.24
N ARG A 103 2.17 1.33 -3.30
CA ARG A 103 1.14 2.21 -3.82
C ARG A 103 1.01 3.50 -3.02
N PHE A 104 1.09 3.40 -1.70
CA PHE A 104 0.93 4.54 -0.80
C PHE A 104 2.20 5.38 -0.72
N TYR A 105 3.37 4.72 -0.66
CA TYR A 105 4.65 5.42 -0.71
C TYR A 105 4.86 6.16 -2.03
N ALA A 106 4.56 5.53 -3.18
CA ALA A 106 4.65 6.16 -4.50
C ALA A 106 3.73 7.40 -4.62
N GLY A 107 2.62 7.43 -3.88
CA GLY A 107 1.71 8.57 -3.82
C GLY A 107 2.16 9.70 -2.90
N ASP A 108 3.31 9.58 -2.25
CA ASP A 108 3.83 10.52 -1.25
C ASP A 108 5.28 10.93 -1.50
N VAL A 109 5.89 10.54 -2.63
CA VAL A 109 7.30 10.86 -2.94
C VAL A 109 7.48 12.36 -3.16
N HIS A 110 8.47 12.95 -2.49
CA HIS A 110 8.78 14.37 -2.55
C HIS A 110 9.54 14.72 -3.85
N PRO A 111 9.07 15.70 -4.66
CA PRO A 111 9.64 15.98 -5.98
C PRO A 111 11.09 16.48 -5.93
N GLU A 112 11.41 17.48 -5.10
CA GLU A 112 12.79 17.99 -5.02
C GLU A 112 13.76 16.97 -4.45
N SER A 113 13.39 16.29 -3.37
CA SER A 113 14.19 15.20 -2.82
C SER A 113 14.40 14.08 -3.82
N TRP A 114 13.39 13.73 -4.62
CA TRP A 114 13.52 12.75 -5.69
C TRP A 114 14.46 13.22 -6.81
N ARG A 115 14.35 14.48 -7.25
CA ARG A 115 15.26 15.07 -8.25
C ARG A 115 16.72 14.93 -7.82
N VAL A 116 17.02 15.24 -6.57
CA VAL A 116 18.37 15.13 -6.03
C VAL A 116 18.75 13.66 -5.86
N PHE A 117 17.97 12.88 -5.12
CA PHE A 117 18.29 11.48 -4.79
C PHE A 117 18.48 10.58 -6.02
N SER A 118 17.65 10.76 -7.06
CA SER A 118 17.74 9.98 -8.30
C SER A 118 18.95 10.32 -9.18
N SER A 119 19.64 11.44 -8.92
CA SER A 119 20.83 11.85 -9.68
C SER A 119 22.13 11.14 -9.25
N PHE A 120 22.13 10.52 -8.07
CA PHE A 120 23.29 9.82 -7.52
C PHE A 120 23.39 8.39 -8.05
N GLY A 121 24.61 7.87 -8.21
CA GLY A 121 24.81 6.46 -8.57
C GLY A 121 24.75 5.51 -7.39
N LYS A 122 25.12 5.96 -6.18
CA LYS A 122 24.97 5.17 -4.94
C LYS A 122 23.98 5.82 -3.98
N ARG A 123 22.93 5.08 -3.62
CA ARG A 123 21.75 5.60 -2.91
C ARG A 123 21.46 4.80 -1.65
N TYR A 124 21.59 5.46 -0.50
CA TYR A 124 21.32 4.89 0.82
C TYR A 124 20.10 5.56 1.45
N ILE A 125 19.20 4.75 2.00
CA ILE A 125 18.07 5.23 2.79
C ILE A 125 18.30 4.87 4.24
N ILE A 126 18.21 5.85 5.13
CA ILE A 126 18.38 5.69 6.58
C ILE A 126 17.05 6.02 7.23
N THR A 127 16.35 5.05 7.81
CA THR A 127 14.99 5.28 8.31
C THR A 127 14.77 4.72 9.71
N ALA A 128 13.98 5.44 10.51
CA ALA A 128 13.48 4.94 11.78
C ALA A 128 12.41 3.84 11.59
N SER A 129 11.78 3.77 10.42
CA SER A 129 10.78 2.76 10.09
C SER A 129 11.41 1.35 9.94
N PRO A 130 10.67 0.27 10.25
CA PRO A 130 11.18 -1.09 10.07
C PRO A 130 11.68 -1.37 8.67
N ARG A 131 12.90 -1.90 8.52
CA ARG A 131 13.51 -2.16 7.20
C ARG A 131 12.61 -3.03 6.32
N VAL A 132 12.01 -4.07 6.88
CA VAL A 132 11.10 -5.00 6.17
C VAL A 132 9.90 -4.32 5.52
N MET A 133 9.45 -3.16 6.05
CA MET A 133 8.33 -2.40 5.49
C MET A 133 8.74 -1.50 4.32
N VAL A 134 9.96 -0.96 4.38
CA VAL A 134 10.44 0.08 3.46
C VAL A 134 11.26 -0.50 2.30
N GLU A 135 12.08 -1.51 2.58
CA GLU A 135 13.09 -2.02 1.64
C GLU A 135 12.52 -2.43 0.27
N PRO A 136 11.37 -3.13 0.17
CA PRO A 136 10.83 -3.46 -1.14
C PRO A 136 10.48 -2.24 -2.00
N PHE A 137 9.88 -1.20 -1.39
CA PHE A 137 9.55 0.03 -2.09
C PHE A 137 10.82 0.80 -2.47
N ALA A 138 11.71 0.99 -1.51
CA ALA A 138 12.96 1.72 -1.69
C ALA A 138 13.82 1.16 -2.84
N ARG A 139 14.00 -0.16 -2.89
CA ARG A 139 14.79 -0.81 -3.94
C ARG A 139 14.10 -0.73 -5.31
N ALA A 140 12.82 -1.12 -5.37
CA ALA A 140 12.12 -1.23 -6.66
C ALA A 140 11.74 0.12 -7.27
N PHE A 141 11.34 1.11 -6.46
CA PHE A 141 10.77 2.37 -6.96
C PHE A 141 11.74 3.55 -6.87
N LEU A 142 12.58 3.59 -5.83
CA LEU A 142 13.56 4.66 -5.64
C LEU A 142 14.98 4.30 -6.11
N GLY A 143 15.24 3.02 -6.37
CA GLY A 143 16.55 2.53 -6.79
C GLY A 143 17.58 2.63 -5.67
N ALA A 144 17.17 2.44 -4.42
CA ALA A 144 18.09 2.40 -3.30
C ALA A 144 18.98 1.15 -3.36
N ASP A 145 20.29 1.34 -3.28
CA ASP A 145 21.28 0.25 -3.20
C ASP A 145 21.24 -0.44 -1.84
N LYS A 146 20.98 0.34 -0.78
CA LYS A 146 20.86 -0.17 0.57
C LYS A 146 19.84 0.62 1.38
N VAL A 147 19.10 -0.10 2.22
CA VAL A 147 18.19 0.47 3.21
C VAL A 147 18.69 0.08 4.60
N VAL A 148 19.02 1.09 5.39
CA VAL A 148 19.42 1.00 6.79
C VAL A 148 18.21 1.41 7.61
N GLY A 149 17.44 0.43 8.04
CA GLY A 149 16.19 0.64 8.78
C GLY A 149 16.22 -0.03 10.15
N THR A 150 15.20 0.25 10.97
CA THR A 150 15.03 -0.43 12.26
C THR A 150 14.79 -1.94 12.04
N GLU A 151 15.55 -2.79 12.73
CA GLU A 151 15.38 -4.25 12.64
C GLU A 151 14.37 -4.76 13.67
N LEU A 152 13.40 -5.55 13.22
CA LEU A 152 12.40 -6.18 14.09
C LEU A 152 12.98 -7.42 14.74
N GLU A 153 12.68 -7.61 16.03
CA GLU A 153 12.96 -8.86 16.71
C GLU A 153 11.95 -9.94 16.28
N VAL A 154 12.48 -11.11 15.91
CA VAL A 154 11.70 -12.24 15.40
C VAL A 154 11.86 -13.43 16.35
N GLY A 155 10.74 -13.93 16.87
CA GLY A 155 10.72 -15.12 17.69
C GLY A 155 11.05 -16.39 16.89
N LYS A 156 11.40 -17.47 17.59
CA LYS A 156 11.77 -18.77 16.98
C LYS A 156 10.71 -19.36 16.04
N ASN A 157 9.45 -18.93 16.18
CA ASN A 157 8.32 -19.35 15.34
C ASN A 157 8.14 -18.49 14.06
N GLY A 158 9.09 -17.60 13.76
CA GLY A 158 9.04 -16.71 12.58
C GLY A 158 8.01 -15.59 12.69
N LYS A 159 7.54 -15.28 13.91
CA LYS A 159 6.64 -14.16 14.18
C LYS A 159 7.41 -12.97 14.76
N ALA A 160 7.04 -11.76 14.36
CA ALA A 160 7.54 -10.54 14.97
C ALA A 160 7.07 -10.46 16.43
N THR A 161 7.98 -10.17 17.35
CA THR A 161 7.65 -10.02 18.78
C THR A 161 6.93 -8.68 19.04
N GLY A 162 7.12 -7.71 18.15
CA GLY A 162 6.69 -6.32 18.34
C GLY A 162 7.80 -5.43 18.91
N PHE A 163 8.95 -6.02 19.29
CA PHE A 163 10.13 -5.30 19.74
C PHE A 163 11.18 -5.21 18.64
N MET A 164 12.21 -4.40 18.88
CA MET A 164 13.30 -4.16 17.94
C MET A 164 14.59 -4.79 18.44
N VAL A 165 15.43 -5.25 17.51
CA VAL A 165 16.78 -5.71 17.83
C VAL A 165 17.60 -4.52 18.36
N LYS A 166 18.47 -4.76 19.35
CA LYS A 166 19.36 -3.71 19.89
C LYS A 166 20.19 -3.07 18.76
N PRO A 167 20.34 -1.74 18.73
CA PRO A 167 20.07 -0.79 19.81
C PRO A 167 18.62 -0.25 19.89
N GLY A 168 17.71 -0.75 19.06
CA GLY A 168 16.31 -0.32 19.03
C GLY A 168 15.99 0.50 17.78
N VAL A 169 15.12 1.50 17.91
CA VAL A 169 14.72 2.37 16.78
C VAL A 169 15.90 3.23 16.33
N LEU A 170 16.12 3.32 15.02
CA LEU A 170 17.13 4.18 14.41
C LEU A 170 16.70 5.66 14.40
N VAL A 171 16.97 6.37 15.49
CA VAL A 171 16.70 7.81 15.65
C VAL A 171 17.94 8.50 16.23
N GLY A 172 18.26 9.72 15.77
CA GLY A 172 19.37 10.52 16.30
C GLY A 172 20.72 9.82 16.13
N ASP A 173 21.48 9.73 17.22
CA ASP A 173 22.79 9.06 17.27
C ASP A 173 22.77 7.63 16.71
N HIS A 174 21.67 6.87 16.86
CA HIS A 174 21.58 5.54 16.28
C HIS A 174 21.61 5.55 14.75
N LYS A 175 21.04 6.58 14.09
CA LYS A 175 21.16 6.74 12.63
C LYS A 175 22.61 6.95 12.23
N LYS A 176 23.32 7.86 12.91
CA LYS A 176 24.74 8.12 12.67
C LYS A 176 25.58 6.86 12.83
N GLN A 177 25.40 6.13 13.93
CA GLN A 177 26.12 4.88 14.19
C GLN A 177 25.83 3.82 13.13
N ALA A 178 24.58 3.74 12.65
CA ALA A 178 24.21 2.79 11.59
C ALA A 178 24.88 3.13 10.26
N VAL A 179 24.99 4.41 9.90
CA VAL A 179 25.72 4.87 8.71
C VAL A 179 27.20 4.53 8.80
N VAL A 180 27.84 4.85 9.93
CA VAL A 180 29.26 4.54 10.15
C VAL A 180 29.51 3.03 10.10
N ARG A 181 28.61 2.21 10.65
CA ARG A 181 28.73 0.75 10.59
C ARG A 181 28.62 0.21 9.17
N GLU A 182 27.71 0.75 8.36
CA GLU A 182 27.44 0.25 7.01
C GLU A 182 28.49 0.71 6.00
N LEU A 183 28.93 1.97 6.09
CA LEU A 183 29.84 2.57 5.13
C LEU A 183 31.31 2.60 5.59
N GLY A 184 31.58 2.28 6.86
CA GLY A 184 32.93 2.34 7.43
C GLY A 184 33.51 3.74 7.32
N ASP A 185 34.72 3.84 6.75
CA ASP A 185 35.42 5.11 6.53
C ASP A 185 34.90 5.89 5.30
N ALA A 186 34.04 5.28 4.47
CA ALA A 186 33.50 5.90 3.27
C ALA A 186 32.28 6.77 3.59
N VAL A 187 32.54 8.00 4.04
CA VAL A 187 31.50 8.98 4.35
C VAL A 187 30.65 9.35 3.12
N PRO A 188 29.29 9.40 3.22
CA PRO A 188 28.45 9.88 2.12
C PRO A 188 28.81 11.28 1.66
N ASP A 189 28.74 11.52 0.36
CA ASP A 189 28.96 12.85 -0.20
C ASP A 189 27.83 13.80 0.18
N VAL A 190 26.57 13.33 0.16
CA VAL A 190 25.40 14.15 0.49
C VAL A 190 24.49 13.48 1.52
N GLY A 191 24.17 14.22 2.59
CA GLY A 191 23.15 13.88 3.58
C GLY A 191 21.86 14.66 3.37
N MET A 192 20.71 14.00 3.43
CA MET A 192 19.39 14.63 3.33
C MET A 192 18.52 14.26 4.53
N GLY A 193 17.93 15.26 5.19
CA GLY A 193 17.03 15.07 6.34
C GLY A 193 16.02 16.20 6.50
N ASP A 194 15.03 16.04 7.36
CA ASP A 194 13.96 17.04 7.57
C ASP A 194 13.85 17.54 9.02
N ARG A 195 14.51 16.85 9.96
CA ARG A 195 14.38 17.06 11.42
C ARG A 195 15.71 17.02 12.15
N GLU A 196 15.70 17.48 13.39
CA GLU A 196 16.88 17.49 14.27
C GLU A 196 17.46 16.10 14.51
N THR A 197 16.60 15.07 14.52
CA THR A 197 17.00 13.66 14.67
C THR A 197 17.80 13.13 13.48
N ASP A 198 17.88 13.87 12.38
CA ASP A 198 18.71 13.57 11.21
C ASP A 198 20.07 14.28 11.26
N PHE A 199 20.21 15.33 12.08
CA PHE A 199 21.37 16.21 12.05
C PHE A 199 22.67 15.49 12.39
N ASP A 200 22.60 14.46 13.24
CA ASP A 200 23.78 13.69 13.64
C ASP A 200 24.39 12.94 12.45
N PHE A 201 23.58 12.27 11.62
CA PHE A 201 24.08 11.57 10.44
C PHE A 201 24.32 12.54 9.27
N MET A 202 23.53 13.61 9.16
CA MET A 202 23.80 14.65 8.15
C MET A 202 25.16 15.31 8.41
N SER A 203 25.53 15.49 9.67
CA SER A 203 26.79 16.15 10.04
C SER A 203 28.05 15.36 9.74
N ILE A 204 27.94 14.04 9.56
CA ILE A 204 29.09 13.26 9.11
C ILE A 204 29.27 13.36 7.60
N CYS A 205 28.22 13.65 6.81
CA CYS A 205 28.30 13.75 5.35
C CYS A 205 29.12 14.97 4.90
N LYS A 206 29.72 14.91 3.70
CA LYS A 206 30.53 16.03 3.16
C LYS A 206 29.69 17.28 2.93
N GLU A 207 28.50 17.10 2.36
CA GLU A 207 27.47 18.12 2.20
C GLU A 207 26.17 17.63 2.85
N ALA A 208 25.36 18.56 3.33
CA ALA A 208 24.09 18.23 3.96
C ALA A 208 23.00 19.26 3.68
N TYR A 209 21.82 18.77 3.34
CA TYR A 209 20.68 19.57 2.90
C TYR A 209 19.42 19.25 3.69
N LEU A 210 18.72 20.30 4.10
CA LEU A 210 17.48 20.24 4.85
C LEU A 210 16.28 20.27 3.90
N VAL A 211 15.42 19.26 4.00
CA VAL A 211 14.13 19.24 3.30
C VAL A 211 13.12 20.00 4.15
N THR A 212 12.68 21.16 3.65
CA THR A 212 11.74 22.00 4.39
C THR A 212 10.30 21.74 3.97
N SER A 213 9.40 21.64 4.93
CA SER A 213 7.96 21.50 4.68
C SER A 213 7.24 22.83 4.43
N ARG A 214 7.97 23.91 4.09
CA ARG A 214 7.40 25.27 3.95
C ARG A 214 6.55 25.44 2.70
N LYS A 215 6.84 24.68 1.65
CA LYS A 215 6.09 24.69 0.39
C LYS A 215 5.15 23.49 0.31
N LYS A 216 3.96 23.71 -0.23
CA LYS A 216 3.03 22.63 -0.57
C LYS A 216 3.50 21.98 -1.87
N TYR A 217 4.15 20.84 -1.76
CA TYR A 217 4.55 20.03 -2.90
C TYR A 217 3.43 19.06 -3.30
N SER A 218 3.25 18.87 -4.61
CA SER A 218 2.52 17.71 -5.13
C SER A 218 3.45 16.51 -5.23
N PRO A 219 2.98 15.29 -4.92
CA PRO A 219 3.78 14.08 -5.10
C PRO A 219 4.29 13.90 -6.52
N VAL A 220 5.44 13.25 -6.65
CA VAL A 220 6.00 12.85 -7.96
C VAL A 220 4.97 12.03 -8.75
N PRO A 221 4.75 12.35 -10.04
CA PRO A 221 3.94 11.50 -10.91
C PRO A 221 4.47 10.06 -10.95
N ARG A 222 3.59 9.07 -10.76
CA ARG A 222 3.98 7.65 -10.59
C ARG A 222 4.76 7.06 -11.77
N ASN A 223 4.62 7.64 -12.97
CA ASN A 223 5.33 7.24 -14.17
C ASN A 223 6.81 7.70 -14.20
N GLN A 224 7.23 8.55 -13.26
CA GLN A 224 8.63 9.01 -13.13
C GLN A 224 9.43 8.18 -12.12
N LEU A 225 8.79 7.23 -11.45
CA LEU A 225 9.47 6.26 -10.57
C LEU A 225 10.06 5.12 -11.41
N LEU A 226 11.06 4.43 -10.88
CA LEU A 226 11.84 3.45 -11.66
C LEU A 226 11.06 2.20 -12.05
N SER A 227 9.99 1.86 -11.32
CA SER A 227 9.16 0.70 -11.59
C SER A 227 7.69 1.08 -11.80
N PRO A 228 7.00 0.47 -12.79
CA PRO A 228 5.57 0.64 -12.93
C PRO A 228 4.87 0.03 -11.72
N LEU A 229 4.00 0.80 -11.09
CA LEU A 229 3.18 0.30 -10.00
C LEU A 229 2.08 -0.62 -10.56
N ILE A 230 2.28 -1.93 -10.44
CA ILE A 230 1.21 -2.91 -10.69
C ILE A 230 0.25 -2.83 -9.51
N LEU A 231 -0.98 -2.40 -9.79
CA LEU A 231 -1.97 -2.14 -8.76
C LEU A 231 -2.49 -3.47 -8.21
N HIS A 232 -2.07 -3.82 -6.99
CA HIS A 232 -2.76 -4.82 -6.19
C HIS A 232 -3.83 -4.14 -5.33
N ASP A 233 -5.01 -4.78 -5.26
CA ASP A 233 -6.18 -4.30 -4.57
C ASP A 233 -5.97 -4.40 -3.04
N GLY A 234 -5.42 -3.34 -2.44
CA GLY A 234 -5.48 -3.11 -0.99
C GLY A 234 -6.89 -2.70 -0.57
N ARG A 235 -7.30 -3.02 0.66
CA ARG A 235 -8.64 -2.74 1.19
C ARG A 235 -8.98 -1.24 1.22
N LEU A 236 -7.96 -0.40 1.29
CA LEU A 236 -8.11 1.05 1.37
C LEU A 236 -7.77 1.73 0.05
N VAL A 237 -8.66 2.61 -0.38
CA VAL A 237 -8.47 3.41 -1.60
C VAL A 237 -7.54 4.61 -1.35
N GLN A 238 -7.76 5.30 -0.23
CA GLN A 238 -7.05 6.52 0.16
C GLN A 238 -6.00 6.21 1.21
N ARG A 239 -4.94 7.03 1.26
CA ARG A 239 -3.93 6.93 2.32
C ARG A 239 -4.58 7.17 3.68
N PRO A 240 -4.46 6.25 4.64
CA PRO A 240 -5.21 6.36 5.89
C PRO A 240 -4.47 7.24 6.90
N THR A 241 -4.56 8.55 6.72
CA THR A 241 -4.22 9.50 7.79
C THR A 241 -5.13 9.26 9.00
N PRO A 242 -4.77 9.65 10.23
CA PRO A 242 -5.59 9.39 11.41
C PRO A 242 -7.05 9.83 11.25
N LEU A 243 -7.27 11.02 10.67
CA LEU A 243 -8.62 11.54 10.40
C LEU A 243 -9.35 10.71 9.33
N VAL A 244 -8.69 10.40 8.21
CA VAL A 244 -9.29 9.60 7.13
C VAL A 244 -9.60 8.18 7.61
N ALA A 245 -8.71 7.59 8.40
CA ALA A 245 -8.90 6.28 9.02
C ALA A 245 -10.10 6.30 9.97
N LEU A 246 -10.22 7.31 10.84
CA LEU A 246 -11.34 7.47 11.75
C LEU A 246 -12.67 7.55 11.00
N VAL A 247 -12.76 8.44 10.01
CA VAL A 247 -13.97 8.58 9.17
C VAL A 247 -14.28 7.27 8.44
N THR A 248 -13.24 6.58 7.92
CA THR A 248 -13.41 5.30 7.22
C THR A 248 -13.96 4.21 8.15
N PHE A 249 -13.42 4.06 9.36
CA PHE A 249 -13.90 3.06 10.31
C PHE A 249 -15.30 3.40 10.88
N LEU A 250 -15.59 4.68 11.13
CA LEU A 250 -16.94 5.11 11.52
C LEU A 250 -17.97 4.88 10.42
N TRP A 251 -17.57 5.05 9.16
CA TRP A 251 -18.43 4.78 8.00
C TRP A 251 -18.56 3.28 7.69
N MET A 252 -17.62 2.44 8.15
CA MET A 252 -17.57 1.02 7.79
C MET A 252 -18.88 0.24 8.06
N PRO A 253 -19.56 0.40 9.22
CA PRO A 253 -20.85 -0.28 9.47
C PRO A 253 -21.94 0.16 8.49
N PHE A 254 -22.05 1.47 8.20
CA PHE A 254 -23.01 2.01 7.24
C PHE A 254 -22.68 1.54 5.82
N GLY A 255 -21.39 1.53 5.45
CA GLY A 255 -20.90 1.02 4.18
C GLY A 255 -21.19 -0.48 4.01
N PHE A 256 -21.05 -1.26 5.08
CA PHE A 256 -21.38 -2.69 5.07
C PHE A 256 -22.88 -2.92 4.92
N ALA A 257 -23.73 -2.20 5.67
CA ALA A 257 -25.18 -2.27 5.51
C ALA A 257 -25.63 -1.86 4.10
N LEU A 258 -25.04 -0.78 3.56
CA LEU A 258 -25.29 -0.34 2.18
C LEU A 258 -24.83 -1.39 1.16
N ALA A 259 -23.69 -2.06 1.40
CA ALA A 259 -23.20 -3.14 0.54
C ALA A 259 -24.17 -4.34 0.55
N LEU A 260 -24.66 -4.76 1.72
CA LEU A 260 -25.69 -5.81 1.81
C LEU A 260 -26.95 -5.40 1.06
N MET A 261 -27.45 -4.20 1.30
CA MET A 261 -28.62 -3.67 0.58
C MET A 261 -28.40 -3.69 -0.94
N ARG A 262 -27.23 -3.27 -1.41
CA ARG A 262 -26.88 -3.32 -2.85
C ARG A 262 -26.84 -4.74 -3.40
N VAL A 263 -26.33 -5.71 -2.66
CA VAL A 263 -26.30 -7.12 -3.09
C VAL A 263 -27.74 -7.67 -3.16
N TYR A 264 -28.54 -7.51 -2.10
CA TYR A 264 -29.89 -8.07 -2.06
C TYR A 264 -30.87 -7.38 -3.02
N VAL A 265 -30.68 -6.10 -3.31
CA VAL A 265 -31.54 -5.38 -4.27
C VAL A 265 -31.13 -5.65 -5.71
N ASN A 266 -29.83 -5.64 -6.05
CA ASN A 266 -29.41 -5.71 -7.45
C ASN A 266 -29.21 -7.13 -7.99
N LEU A 267 -28.80 -8.10 -7.14
CA LEU A 267 -28.54 -9.47 -7.59
C LEU A 267 -29.77 -10.20 -8.17
N PRO A 268 -31.01 -10.03 -7.65
CA PRO A 268 -32.18 -10.70 -8.24
C PRO A 268 -32.77 -9.99 -9.46
N LEU A 269 -32.29 -8.79 -9.81
CA LEU A 269 -32.88 -7.99 -10.88
C LEU A 269 -32.32 -8.36 -12.26
N PRO A 270 -33.15 -8.36 -13.33
CA PRO A 270 -32.65 -8.50 -14.70
C PRO A 270 -31.74 -7.34 -15.10
N GLU A 271 -30.72 -7.60 -15.94
CA GLU A 271 -29.73 -6.60 -16.40
C GLU A 271 -30.36 -5.31 -16.93
N ARG A 272 -31.52 -5.41 -17.59
CA ARG A 272 -32.27 -4.25 -18.13
C ARG A 272 -32.71 -3.26 -17.05
N ILE A 273 -32.99 -3.75 -15.83
CA ILE A 273 -33.47 -2.97 -14.69
C ILE A 273 -32.31 -2.60 -13.76
N VAL A 274 -31.31 -3.48 -13.63
CA VAL A 274 -30.11 -3.31 -12.79
C VAL A 274 -29.40 -1.98 -13.05
N TYR A 275 -29.36 -1.53 -14.31
CA TYR A 275 -28.77 -0.23 -14.65
C TYR A 275 -29.44 0.95 -13.92
N TYR A 276 -30.77 0.95 -13.81
CA TYR A 276 -31.51 2.01 -13.12
C TYR A 276 -31.35 1.91 -11.61
N THR A 277 -31.35 0.70 -11.05
CA THR A 277 -31.18 0.50 -9.61
C THR A 277 -29.76 0.84 -9.17
N TYR A 278 -28.73 0.55 -9.98
CA TYR A 278 -27.38 1.04 -9.74
C TYR A 278 -27.34 2.56 -9.66
N LYS A 279 -27.98 3.28 -10.59
CA LYS A 279 -28.03 4.74 -10.56
C LYS A 279 -28.73 5.27 -9.30
N LEU A 280 -29.87 4.68 -8.90
CA LEU A 280 -30.59 5.04 -7.67
C LEU A 280 -29.75 4.78 -6.41
N MET A 281 -28.97 3.71 -6.41
CA MET A 281 -28.14 3.28 -5.28
C MET A 281 -26.78 3.99 -5.25
N GLY A 282 -26.55 4.98 -6.13
CA GLY A 282 -25.32 5.77 -6.20
C GLY A 282 -24.13 5.03 -6.84
N ILE A 283 -24.38 3.95 -7.58
CA ILE A 283 -23.39 3.24 -8.38
C ILE A 283 -23.39 3.85 -9.79
N ARG A 284 -22.24 4.34 -10.26
CA ARG A 284 -22.07 4.86 -11.61
C ARG A 284 -21.34 3.83 -12.46
N LEU A 285 -22.05 3.15 -13.35
CA LEU A 285 -21.44 2.31 -14.37
C LEU A 285 -20.88 3.21 -15.48
N ILE A 286 -19.57 3.16 -15.70
CA ILE A 286 -18.90 3.91 -16.76
C ILE A 286 -18.30 2.90 -17.73
N VAL A 287 -18.87 2.80 -18.93
CA VAL A 287 -18.31 2.00 -20.02
C VAL A 287 -17.50 2.94 -20.92
N ARG A 288 -16.20 2.65 -21.12
CA ARG A 288 -15.32 3.39 -22.02
C ARG A 288 -14.78 2.47 -23.11
N GLY A 289 -14.71 3.02 -24.32
CA GLY A 289 -14.18 2.31 -25.49
C GLY A 289 -15.26 1.66 -26.34
N THR A 290 -14.86 1.24 -27.54
CA THR A 290 -15.70 0.45 -28.45
C THR A 290 -15.48 -1.05 -28.19
N PRO A 291 -16.54 -1.87 -28.25
CA PRO A 291 -16.40 -3.32 -28.18
C PRO A 291 -15.39 -3.81 -29.23
N PRO A 292 -14.49 -4.76 -28.87
CA PRO A 292 -13.52 -5.25 -29.82
C PRO A 292 -14.22 -6.03 -30.96
N PRO A 293 -13.66 -6.00 -32.18
CA PRO A 293 -14.20 -6.76 -33.30
C PRO A 293 -14.08 -8.28 -33.07
N PRO A 294 -14.94 -9.09 -33.70
CA PRO A 294 -14.90 -10.54 -33.56
C PRO A 294 -13.57 -11.15 -34.06
N PRO A 295 -13.07 -12.23 -33.43
CA PRO A 295 -11.85 -12.89 -33.84
C PRO A 295 -11.97 -13.45 -35.27
N LYS A 296 -10.96 -13.18 -36.10
CA LYS A 296 -10.85 -13.69 -37.48
C LYS A 296 -9.73 -14.74 -37.56
N LYS A 297 -9.82 -15.66 -38.53
CA LYS A 297 -8.73 -16.61 -38.80
C LYS A 297 -7.42 -15.84 -39.02
N GLY A 298 -6.38 -16.15 -38.23
CA GLY A 298 -5.07 -15.49 -38.29
C GLY A 298 -4.89 -14.30 -37.33
N HIS A 299 -5.93 -13.88 -36.59
CA HIS A 299 -5.80 -12.87 -35.54
C HIS A 299 -5.92 -13.53 -34.15
N PRO A 300 -4.93 -13.38 -33.25
CA PRO A 300 -5.04 -13.86 -31.88
C PRO A 300 -6.23 -13.16 -31.20
N GLY A 301 -7.02 -13.93 -30.43
CA GLY A 301 -8.21 -13.44 -29.76
C GLY A 301 -7.94 -12.29 -28.78
N VAL A 302 -9.00 -11.69 -28.25
CA VAL A 302 -8.91 -10.55 -27.33
C VAL A 302 -8.84 -11.07 -25.90
N LEU A 303 -7.78 -10.71 -25.18
CA LEU A 303 -7.66 -10.99 -23.75
C LEU A 303 -8.49 -9.96 -22.96
N PHE A 304 -9.53 -10.41 -22.27
CA PHE A 304 -10.25 -9.60 -21.31
C PHE A 304 -9.51 -9.63 -19.96
N VAL A 305 -8.97 -8.49 -19.53
CA VAL A 305 -8.35 -8.34 -18.20
C VAL A 305 -9.33 -7.64 -17.27
N CYS A 306 -9.83 -8.34 -16.26
CA CYS A 306 -10.67 -7.75 -15.21
C CYS A 306 -9.78 -7.28 -14.06
N ASN A 307 -9.55 -5.97 -13.97
CA ASN A 307 -9.05 -5.38 -12.73
C ASN A 307 -10.26 -5.06 -11.86
N HIS A 308 -10.38 -5.71 -10.70
CA HIS A 308 -11.45 -5.43 -9.76
C HIS A 308 -11.00 -4.29 -8.84
N ARG A 309 -11.94 -3.43 -8.49
CA ARG A 309 -11.89 -2.49 -7.36
C ARG A 309 -13.05 -2.77 -6.40
N THR A 310 -14.08 -3.46 -6.88
CA THR A 310 -15.22 -3.96 -6.10
C THR A 310 -15.59 -5.39 -6.51
N VAL A 311 -16.32 -6.10 -5.64
CA VAL A 311 -16.86 -7.43 -5.92
C VAL A 311 -17.87 -7.43 -7.09
N LEU A 312 -18.42 -6.27 -7.46
CA LEU A 312 -19.34 -6.15 -8.60
C LEU A 312 -18.60 -6.24 -9.94
N ASP A 313 -17.34 -5.80 -10.02
CA ASP A 313 -16.63 -5.69 -11.30
C ASP A 313 -16.44 -7.05 -11.99
N PRO A 314 -16.04 -8.15 -11.29
CA PRO A 314 -15.99 -9.48 -11.89
C PRO A 314 -17.35 -10.00 -12.36
N ILE A 315 -18.44 -9.65 -11.67
CA ILE A 315 -19.80 -10.07 -12.03
C ILE A 315 -20.22 -9.41 -13.35
N GLU A 316 -20.02 -8.10 -13.46
CA GLU A 316 -20.33 -7.34 -14.68
C GLU A 316 -19.48 -7.79 -15.87
N VAL A 317 -18.20 -8.06 -15.66
CA VAL A 317 -17.32 -8.59 -16.72
C VAL A 317 -17.78 -9.99 -17.15
N ALA A 318 -18.16 -10.86 -16.22
CA ALA A 318 -18.68 -12.19 -16.57
C ALA A 318 -19.97 -12.10 -17.40
N ASN A 319 -20.92 -11.25 -16.99
CA ASN A 319 -22.16 -11.01 -17.73
C ASN A 319 -21.88 -10.45 -19.14
N TYR A 320 -20.98 -9.47 -19.25
CA TYR A 320 -20.58 -8.91 -20.54
C TYR A 320 -19.92 -9.93 -21.47
N ILE A 321 -19.01 -10.76 -20.94
CA ILE A 321 -18.36 -11.84 -21.71
C ILE A 321 -19.41 -12.84 -22.16
N GLN A 322 -20.33 -13.25 -21.28
CA GLN A 322 -21.39 -14.20 -21.62
C GLN A 322 -22.29 -13.66 -22.75
N LYS A 323 -22.66 -12.38 -22.70
CA LYS A 323 -23.44 -11.70 -23.74
C LYS A 323 -22.67 -11.59 -25.06
N THR A 324 -21.37 -11.29 -25.00
CA THR A 324 -20.53 -11.21 -26.20
C THR A 324 -20.42 -12.58 -26.87
N LEU A 325 -20.19 -13.64 -26.09
CA LEU A 325 -20.14 -15.02 -26.58
C LEU A 325 -21.48 -15.48 -27.16
N SER A 326 -22.59 -15.18 -26.48
CA SER A 326 -23.92 -15.56 -26.98
C SER A 326 -24.22 -14.90 -28.32
N GLY A 327 -23.93 -13.61 -28.45
CA GLY A 327 -24.10 -12.86 -29.71
C GLY A 327 -23.26 -13.41 -30.86
N GLN A 328 -22.03 -13.87 -30.59
CA GLN A 328 -21.18 -14.50 -31.61
C GLN A 328 -21.70 -15.87 -32.07
N LEU A 329 -22.28 -16.63 -31.15
CA LEU A 329 -22.78 -17.98 -31.42
C LEU A 329 -24.24 -18.00 -31.91
N GLY A 330 -24.87 -16.84 -32.08
CA GLY A 330 -26.27 -16.72 -32.50
C GLY A 330 -27.28 -17.11 -31.41
N PHE A 331 -26.85 -17.18 -30.14
CA PHE A 331 -27.72 -17.47 -29.01
C PHE A 331 -28.20 -16.18 -28.32
N GLU A 332 -29.48 -16.14 -27.98
CA GLU A 332 -29.99 -15.13 -27.06
C GLU A 332 -29.67 -15.52 -25.61
N CYS A 333 -29.15 -14.57 -24.83
CA CYS A 333 -29.00 -14.74 -23.39
C CYS A 333 -30.37 -14.84 -22.74
N THR A 334 -30.74 -16.04 -22.29
CA THR A 334 -31.96 -16.28 -21.52
C THR A 334 -31.79 -15.81 -20.06
N THR A 335 -32.82 -15.24 -19.44
CA THR A 335 -32.85 -14.93 -18.00
C THR A 335 -33.15 -16.15 -17.12
N ILE A 336 -33.12 -17.35 -17.70
CA ILE A 336 -33.42 -18.62 -17.02
C ILE A 336 -32.34 -18.91 -15.98
N THR A 337 -32.76 -19.03 -14.72
CA THR A 337 -31.90 -19.41 -13.59
C THR A 337 -31.30 -20.79 -13.80
N ARG A 338 -30.19 -21.08 -13.10
CA ARG A 338 -29.57 -22.42 -13.15
C ARG A 338 -30.61 -23.51 -12.89
N LYS A 339 -31.43 -23.37 -11.83
CA LYS A 339 -32.46 -24.34 -11.47
C LYS A 339 -33.45 -24.60 -12.60
N GLU A 340 -33.92 -23.55 -13.25
CA GLU A 340 -34.85 -23.68 -14.39
C GLU A 340 -34.18 -24.34 -15.60
N LYS A 341 -32.88 -24.06 -15.87
CA LYS A 341 -32.13 -24.77 -16.92
C LYS A 341 -32.04 -26.27 -16.65
N TYR A 342 -31.73 -26.69 -15.43
CA TYR A 342 -31.70 -28.11 -15.07
C TYR A 342 -33.11 -28.73 -15.10
N GLY A 343 -34.14 -27.96 -14.74
CA GLY A 343 -35.53 -28.39 -14.87
C GLY A 343 -35.92 -28.66 -16.33
N ILE A 344 -35.54 -27.77 -17.24
CA ILE A 344 -35.83 -27.89 -18.69
C ILE A 344 -34.99 -29.00 -19.34
N LEU A 345 -33.69 -29.07 -19.05
CA LEU A 345 -32.75 -29.96 -19.75
C LEU A 345 -32.69 -31.37 -19.16
N ALA A 346 -32.86 -31.49 -17.85
CA ALA A 346 -32.59 -32.74 -17.12
C ALA A 346 -33.75 -33.16 -16.20
N GLY A 347 -34.86 -32.42 -16.16
CA GLY A 347 -36.00 -32.72 -15.28
C GLY A 347 -35.67 -32.67 -13.78
N THR A 348 -34.54 -32.07 -13.39
CA THR A 348 -34.04 -32.05 -12.00
C THR A 348 -33.75 -30.62 -11.55
N ASP A 349 -33.66 -30.38 -10.23
CA ASP A 349 -33.28 -29.06 -9.71
C ASP A 349 -31.76 -28.82 -9.71
N GLY A 350 -30.99 -29.75 -10.30
CA GLY A 350 -29.53 -29.68 -10.41
C GLY A 350 -28.78 -30.02 -9.12
N ARG A 351 -29.46 -30.53 -8.08
CA ARG A 351 -28.80 -31.06 -6.87
C ARG A 351 -28.43 -32.54 -7.06
N VAL A 352 -27.17 -32.88 -6.84
CA VAL A 352 -26.72 -34.27 -6.77
C VAL A 352 -27.03 -34.80 -5.36
N PRO A 353 -27.78 -35.90 -5.20
CA PRO A 353 -28.02 -36.51 -3.89
C PRO A 353 -26.70 -36.87 -3.23
N SER A 354 -26.52 -36.56 -1.94
CA SER A 354 -25.36 -37.06 -1.20
C SER A 354 -25.48 -38.57 -1.01
N MET A 355 -24.39 -39.30 -1.26
CA MET A 355 -24.29 -40.78 -1.16
C MET A 355 -24.63 -41.37 0.23
N ASN A 356 -24.98 -40.53 1.23
CA ASN A 356 -25.24 -40.97 2.59
C ASN A 356 -26.68 -41.45 2.82
N LYS A 357 -27.61 -41.31 1.86
CA LYS A 357 -29.02 -41.74 2.02
C LYS A 357 -29.37 -43.11 1.43
N GLU A 358 -28.48 -43.75 0.67
CA GLU A 358 -28.73 -45.10 0.13
C GLU A 358 -28.40 -46.23 1.12
N LYS A 359 -27.73 -45.93 2.24
CA LYS A 359 -27.40 -46.94 3.27
C LYS A 359 -28.49 -47.19 4.32
N GLU A 360 -29.60 -46.44 4.31
CA GLU A 360 -30.72 -46.63 5.25
C GLU A 360 -31.91 -47.42 4.66
N LYS A 361 -31.76 -48.01 3.46
CA LYS A 361 -32.84 -48.75 2.79
C LYS A 361 -32.51 -50.19 2.36
N ASN A 362 -31.42 -50.76 2.84
CA ASN A 362 -31.15 -52.20 2.70
C ASN A 362 -31.24 -52.90 4.05
#